data_AF-A0A7K2QHG3-F1
#
_entry.id   AF-A0A7K2QHG3-F1
#
_cell.length_a   1.000
_cell.length_b   1.000
_cell.length_c   1.000
_cell.angle_alpha   90.00
_cell.angle_beta   90.00
_cell.angle_gamma   90.00
#
_symmetry.space_group_name_H-M   'P 1'
#
loop_
_entity.id
_entity.type
_entity.pdbx_description
1 polymer ?
#
loop_
_entity_poly.entity_id
_entity_poly.type
_entity_poly.pdbx_seq_one_letter_code
_entity_poly.pdbx_strand_id
1 'polypeptide(L)'
;MPLHYEATKPLAVPDSEFNENHIAVLLVIGNRYGGQWTINLLTQREHPDEATPMGTIETFYDHQREDLTDNPRYAQLGLDTAILWLLAEAKRRNWRLLVWESLNDQVPEDARKFTIGARVAFGGEQFVPAPGATYADEILTGAAKP
;
A
#
# COMPACT_ATOMS: atom_id res chain seq x y z
N MET A 1 -7.51 3.58 -13.87
CA MET A 1 -8.25 4.39 -12.87
C MET A 1 -8.41 3.53 -11.63
N PRO A 2 -8.03 4.02 -10.43
CA PRO A 2 -8.14 3.28 -9.18
C PRO A 2 -9.59 2.85 -8.90
N LEU A 3 -9.76 1.85 -8.05
CA LEU A 3 -11.05 1.46 -7.53
C LEU A 3 -11.53 2.55 -6.56
N HIS A 4 -12.85 2.77 -6.51
CA HIS A 4 -13.42 3.61 -5.47
C HIS A 4 -13.27 2.90 -4.12
N TYR A 5 -12.88 3.63 -3.09
CA TYR A 5 -12.64 3.07 -1.77
C TYR A 5 -13.08 4.01 -0.65
N GLU A 6 -13.25 3.44 0.53
CA GLU A 6 -13.43 4.14 1.80
C GLU A 6 -12.35 3.69 2.80
N ALA A 7 -11.83 4.63 3.58
CA ALA A 7 -10.91 4.30 4.67
C ALA A 7 -11.71 3.93 5.92
N THR A 8 -11.80 2.63 6.22
CA THR A 8 -12.48 2.11 7.41
C THR A 8 -11.61 2.22 8.66
N LYS A 9 -10.29 2.29 8.49
CA LYS A 9 -9.33 2.66 9.53
C LYS A 9 -8.33 3.68 8.99
N PRO A 10 -8.30 4.93 9.51
CA PRO A 10 -7.31 5.92 9.11
C PRO A 10 -5.87 5.42 9.33
N LEU A 11 -4.95 5.90 8.50
CA LEU A 11 -3.52 5.58 8.65
C LEU A 11 -2.98 6.14 9.97
N ALA A 12 -2.49 5.26 10.84
CA ALA A 12 -1.87 5.56 12.12
C ALA A 12 -0.69 4.61 12.35
N VAL A 13 0.51 5.05 11.99
CA VAL A 13 1.77 4.34 12.25
C VAL A 13 2.43 5.00 13.45
N PRO A 14 2.64 4.30 14.58
CA PRO A 14 3.27 4.90 15.75
C PRO A 14 4.76 5.13 15.52
N ASP A 15 5.34 6.15 16.18
CA ASP A 15 6.74 6.53 16.04
C ASP A 15 7.72 5.39 16.34
N SER A 16 7.32 4.43 17.18
CA SER A 16 8.09 3.23 17.50
C SER A 16 8.35 2.29 16.31
N GLU A 17 7.60 2.43 15.21
CA GLU A 17 7.82 1.66 13.98
C GLU A 17 8.86 2.30 13.05
N PHE A 18 9.25 3.55 13.32
CA PHE A 18 10.30 4.22 12.58
C PHE A 18 11.66 3.95 13.24
N ASN A 19 12.65 3.61 12.40
CA ASN A 19 14.03 3.45 12.88
C ASN A 19 14.72 4.80 13.15
N GLU A 20 15.99 4.75 13.53
CA GLU A 20 16.83 5.94 13.79
C GLU A 20 16.94 6.93 12.62
N ASN A 21 16.68 6.48 11.39
CA ASN A 21 16.67 7.32 10.19
C ASN A 21 15.26 7.83 9.86
N HIS A 22 14.30 7.65 10.76
CA HIS A 22 12.89 7.95 10.57
C HIS A 22 12.27 7.23 9.37
N ILE A 23 12.65 5.96 9.16
CA ILE A 23 12.09 5.09 8.12
C ILE A 23 11.29 3.96 8.77
N ALA A 24 10.05 3.76 8.32
CA ALA A 24 9.21 2.61 8.68
C ALA A 24 8.97 1.74 7.45
N VAL A 25 9.14 0.41 7.60
CA VAL A 25 8.83 -0.57 6.55
C VAL A 25 7.58 -1.34 6.95
N LEU A 26 6.59 -1.34 6.07
CA LEU A 26 5.25 -1.87 6.32
C LEU A 26 4.83 -2.80 5.18
N LEU A 27 3.85 -3.66 5.47
CA LEU A 27 3.28 -4.59 4.51
C LEU A 27 1.88 -4.16 4.13
N VAL A 28 1.60 -4.08 2.84
CA VAL A 28 0.24 -3.96 2.31
C VAL A 28 -0.23 -5.38 2.04
N ILE A 29 -1.33 -5.79 2.67
CA ILE A 29 -1.98 -7.07 2.42
C ILE A 29 -3.46 -6.81 2.13
N GLY A 30 -3.91 -7.24 0.96
CA GLY A 30 -5.31 -7.14 0.56
C GLY A 30 -5.90 -8.50 0.28
N ASN A 31 -7.14 -8.70 0.70
CA ASN A 31 -7.94 -9.87 0.38
C ASN A 31 -9.23 -9.45 -0.31
N ARG A 32 -9.69 -10.26 -1.27
CA ARG A 32 -10.90 -10.04 -2.02
C ARG A 32 -11.99 -11.02 -1.63
N TYR A 33 -13.18 -10.50 -1.36
CA TYR A 33 -14.39 -11.29 -1.18
C TYR A 33 -15.56 -10.62 -1.90
N GLY A 34 -16.34 -11.38 -2.67
CA GLY A 34 -17.50 -10.83 -3.41
C GLY A 34 -17.15 -9.67 -4.36
N GLY A 35 -15.92 -9.63 -4.90
CA GLY A 35 -15.44 -8.56 -5.77
C GLY A 35 -14.92 -7.31 -5.06
N GLN A 36 -15.07 -7.21 -3.75
CA GLN A 36 -14.57 -6.12 -2.91
C GLN A 36 -13.22 -6.48 -2.31
N TRP A 37 -12.29 -5.53 -2.28
CA TRP A 37 -11.01 -5.66 -1.61
C TRP A 37 -11.09 -5.03 -0.22
N THR A 38 -10.66 -5.78 0.79
CA THR A 38 -10.25 -5.23 2.08
C THR A 38 -8.74 -5.20 2.10
N ILE A 39 -8.15 -4.01 2.21
CA ILE A 39 -6.71 -3.81 2.13
C ILE A 39 -6.22 -3.22 3.43
N ASN A 40 -5.27 -3.90 4.06
CA ASN A 40 -4.67 -3.53 5.32
C ASN A 40 -3.21 -3.13 5.10
N LEU A 41 -2.79 -2.08 5.79
CA LEU A 41 -1.38 -1.81 6.02
C LEU A 41 -1.03 -2.39 7.39
N LEU A 42 -0.03 -3.26 7.44
CA LEU A 42 0.41 -3.97 8.63
C LEU A 42 1.86 -3.60 8.97
N THR A 43 2.21 -3.69 10.25
CA THR A 43 3.62 -3.68 10.66
C THR A 43 4.34 -4.92 10.16
N GLN A 44 5.62 -4.76 9.84
CA GLN A 44 6.49 -5.91 9.58
C GLN A 44 7.00 -6.46 10.91
N ARG A 45 6.39 -7.55 11.39
CA ARG A 45 6.79 -8.27 12.61
C ARG A 45 7.38 -9.64 12.25
N GLU A 46 8.19 -10.19 13.15
CA GLU A 46 8.75 -11.54 12.99
C GLU A 46 7.66 -12.62 13.06
N HIS A 47 6.62 -12.39 13.87
CA HIS A 47 5.46 -13.27 13.98
C HIS A 47 4.21 -12.66 13.32
N PRO A 48 3.51 -13.39 12.42
CA PRO A 48 2.32 -12.88 11.73
C PRO A 48 1.19 -12.46 12.68
N ASP A 49 1.07 -13.13 13.83
CA ASP A 49 0.01 -12.88 14.81
C ASP A 49 0.20 -11.55 15.57
N GLU A 50 1.39 -10.94 15.45
CA GLU A 50 1.72 -9.64 16.04
C GLU A 50 1.52 -8.49 15.05
N ALA A 51 1.22 -8.80 13.78
CA ALA A 51 1.02 -7.80 12.74
C ALA A 51 -0.25 -7.00 13.04
N THR A 52 -0.07 -5.76 13.46
CA THR A 52 -1.18 -4.87 13.81
C THR A 52 -1.54 -4.02 12.59
N PRO A 53 -2.83 -3.93 12.21
CA PRO A 53 -3.25 -3.03 11.15
C PRO A 53 -3.01 -1.58 11.54
N MET A 54 -2.21 -0.88 10.77
CA MET A 54 -1.91 0.56 10.89
C MET A 54 -2.82 1.40 10.00
N GLY A 55 -3.58 0.79 9.11
CA GLY A 55 -4.62 1.44 8.33
C GLY A 55 -5.37 0.43 7.47
N THR A 56 -6.62 0.73 7.14
CA THR A 56 -7.47 -0.17 6.35
C THR A 56 -8.33 0.64 5.40
N ILE A 57 -8.39 0.19 4.16
CA ILE A 57 -9.38 0.63 3.17
C ILE A 57 -10.21 -0.55 2.69
N GLU A 58 -11.45 -0.26 2.32
CA GLU A 58 -12.33 -1.19 1.63
C GLU A 58 -12.74 -0.59 0.29
N THR A 59 -12.68 -1.38 -0.78
CA THR A 59 -13.11 -0.93 -2.11
C THR A 59 -14.58 -1.28 -2.34
N PHE A 60 -15.29 -0.42 -3.05
CA PHE A 60 -16.66 -0.72 -3.48
C PHE A 60 -16.67 -1.72 -4.63
N TYR A 61 -17.67 -2.59 -4.65
CA TYR A 61 -17.89 -3.48 -5.79
C TYR A 61 -18.35 -2.65 -7.00
N ASP A 62 -17.63 -2.77 -8.10
CA ASP A 62 -17.98 -2.12 -9.35
C ASP A 62 -18.53 -3.16 -10.33
N HIS A 63 -19.86 -3.25 -10.43
CA HIS A 63 -20.56 -4.14 -11.36
C HIS A 63 -20.15 -3.92 -12.83
N GLN A 64 -19.63 -2.74 -13.19
CA GLN A 64 -19.17 -2.46 -14.55
C GLN A 64 -17.83 -3.13 -14.88
N ARG A 65 -17.17 -3.72 -13.88
CA ARG A 65 -15.85 -4.36 -13.97
C ARG A 65 -15.87 -5.81 -13.51
N GLU A 66 -17.05 -6.44 -13.52
CA GLU A 66 -17.24 -7.83 -13.13
C GLU A 66 -16.36 -8.77 -13.99
N ASP A 67 -16.17 -8.44 -15.26
CA ASP A 67 -15.29 -9.14 -16.21
C ASP A 67 -13.82 -9.14 -15.78
N LEU A 68 -13.39 -8.14 -15.02
CA LEU A 68 -12.03 -8.06 -14.49
C LEU A 68 -11.85 -8.95 -13.25
N THR A 69 -12.91 -9.36 -12.57
CA THR A 69 -12.80 -10.02 -11.25
C THR A 69 -12.04 -11.35 -11.29
N ASP A 70 -12.01 -12.04 -12.43
CA ASP A 70 -11.21 -13.25 -12.65
C ASP A 70 -9.88 -12.99 -13.39
N ASN A 71 -9.60 -11.72 -13.72
CA ASN A 71 -8.39 -11.30 -14.42
C ASN A 71 -7.27 -10.91 -13.43
N PRO A 72 -6.01 -11.35 -13.63
CA PRO A 72 -4.87 -10.90 -12.83
C PRO A 72 -4.72 -9.38 -12.74
N ARG A 73 -5.17 -8.63 -13.75
CA ARG A 73 -5.17 -7.16 -13.75
C ARG A 73 -6.03 -6.55 -12.65
N TYR A 74 -7.03 -7.26 -12.13
CA TYR A 74 -7.85 -6.75 -11.03
C TYR A 74 -7.13 -6.75 -9.69
N ALA A 75 -6.26 -7.75 -9.47
CA ALA A 75 -5.33 -7.74 -8.34
C ALA A 75 -4.38 -6.54 -8.43
N GLN A 76 -3.84 -6.26 -9.62
CA GLN A 76 -3.03 -5.05 -9.83
C GLN A 76 -3.81 -3.77 -9.54
N LEU A 77 -5.08 -3.67 -9.96
CA LEU A 77 -5.92 -2.51 -9.65
C LEU A 77 -6.15 -2.32 -8.15
N GLY A 78 -6.34 -3.42 -7.40
CA GLY A 78 -6.42 -3.38 -5.94
C GLY A 78 -5.14 -2.81 -5.33
N LEU A 79 -3.99 -3.28 -5.79
CA LEU A 79 -2.69 -2.80 -5.33
C LEU A 79 -2.44 -1.33 -5.68
N ASP A 80 -2.68 -0.93 -6.93
CA ASP A 80 -2.57 0.47 -7.37
C ASP A 80 -3.46 1.40 -6.53
N THR A 81 -4.67 0.95 -6.19
CA THR A 81 -5.60 1.68 -5.32
C THR A 81 -5.01 1.87 -3.93
N ALA A 82 -4.41 0.82 -3.36
CA ALA A 82 -3.73 0.89 -2.06
C ALA A 82 -2.57 1.88 -2.08
N ILE A 83 -1.70 1.82 -3.10
CA ILE A 83 -0.55 2.71 -3.21
C ILE A 83 -0.99 4.17 -3.37
N LEU A 84 -2.03 4.44 -4.16
CA LEU A 84 -2.58 5.78 -4.31
C LEU A 84 -3.22 6.32 -3.02
N TRP A 85 -3.92 5.47 -2.27
CA TRP A 85 -4.41 5.82 -0.94
C TRP A 85 -3.25 6.18 0.00
N LEU A 86 -2.22 5.33 0.06
CA LEU A 86 -1.04 5.53 0.89
C LEU A 86 -0.28 6.82 0.53
N LEU A 87 -0.13 7.14 -0.76
CA LEU A 87 0.44 8.41 -1.21
C LEU A 87 -0.36 9.61 -0.70
N ALA A 88 -1.69 9.53 -0.76
CA ALA A 88 -2.55 10.59 -0.26
C ALA A 88 -2.43 10.76 1.27
N GLU A 89 -2.40 9.67 2.02
CA GLU A 89 -2.22 9.70 3.48
C GLU A 89 -0.83 10.21 3.90
N ALA A 90 0.22 9.79 3.19
CA ALA A 90 1.58 10.24 3.41
C ALA A 90 1.69 11.75 3.19
N LYS A 91 1.14 12.26 2.08
CA LYS A 91 1.09 13.70 1.80
C LYS A 91 0.38 14.49 2.89
N ARG A 92 -0.74 13.98 3.43
CA ARG A 92 -1.46 14.64 4.55
C ARG A 92 -0.64 14.73 5.84
N ARG A 93 0.32 13.83 6.03
CA ARG A 93 1.20 13.75 7.21
C ARG A 93 2.59 14.33 6.98
N ASN A 94 2.83 14.93 5.81
CA ASN A 94 4.17 15.37 5.40
C ASN A 94 5.21 14.22 5.44
N TRP A 95 4.76 13.00 5.13
CA TRP A 95 5.62 11.83 4.97
C TRP A 95 5.95 11.61 3.50
N ARG A 96 6.97 10.79 3.26
CA ARG A 96 7.45 10.43 1.93
C ARG A 96 7.29 8.94 1.69
N LEU A 97 6.75 8.56 0.53
CA LEU A 97 6.80 7.15 0.11
C LEU A 97 8.16 6.92 -0.56
N LEU A 98 9.04 6.16 0.10
CA LEU A 98 10.42 6.00 -0.35
C LEU A 98 10.52 4.93 -1.43
N VAL A 99 9.93 3.76 -1.18
CA VAL A 99 9.94 2.60 -2.07
C VAL A 99 8.64 1.82 -1.90
N TRP A 100 8.23 1.13 -2.97
CA TRP A 100 7.26 0.06 -2.89
C TRP A 100 7.68 -1.09 -3.81
N GLU A 101 7.34 -2.31 -3.41
CA GLU A 101 7.64 -3.54 -4.14
C GLU A 101 6.40 -4.43 -4.10
N SER A 102 5.94 -4.91 -5.25
CA SER A 102 4.88 -5.91 -5.29
C SER A 102 5.42 -7.25 -4.80
N LEU A 103 4.67 -7.89 -3.91
CA LEU A 103 4.93 -9.24 -3.43
C LEU A 103 3.99 -10.26 -4.08
N ASN A 104 3.20 -9.86 -5.08
CA ASN A 104 2.21 -10.72 -5.73
C ASN A 104 2.83 -11.96 -6.38
N ASP A 105 4.09 -11.87 -6.84
CA ASP A 105 4.81 -13.01 -7.40
C ASP A 105 5.12 -14.10 -6.34
N GLN A 106 5.11 -13.74 -5.06
CA GLN A 106 5.28 -14.67 -3.93
C GLN A 106 3.97 -15.35 -3.51
N VAL A 107 2.82 -14.85 -4.01
CA VAL A 107 1.50 -15.44 -3.77
C VAL A 107 1.29 -16.60 -4.76
N PRO A 108 0.78 -17.77 -4.33
CA PRO A 108 0.40 -18.86 -5.23
C PRO A 108 -0.55 -18.40 -6.34
N GLU A 109 -0.37 -18.92 -7.56
CA GLU A 109 -1.07 -18.42 -8.76
C GLU A 109 -2.60 -18.46 -8.64
N ASP A 110 -3.15 -19.51 -8.04
CA ASP A 110 -4.57 -19.70 -7.78
C ASP A 110 -5.14 -18.70 -6.75
N ALA A 111 -4.29 -18.24 -5.82
CA ALA A 111 -4.62 -17.25 -4.79
C ALA A 111 -4.42 -15.80 -5.26
N ARG A 112 -3.61 -15.52 -6.29
CA ARG A 112 -3.31 -14.15 -6.77
C ARG A 112 -4.55 -13.36 -7.18
N LYS A 113 -5.64 -14.03 -7.59
CA LYS A 113 -6.90 -13.36 -7.93
C LYS A 113 -7.70 -12.92 -6.69
N PHE A 114 -7.32 -13.37 -5.50
CA PHE A 114 -7.99 -13.06 -4.24
C PHE A 114 -7.08 -12.36 -3.24
N THR A 115 -5.77 -12.38 -3.44
CA THR A 115 -4.81 -11.83 -2.50
C THR A 115 -3.81 -10.95 -3.23
N ILE A 116 -3.54 -9.79 -2.63
CA ILE A 116 -2.49 -8.87 -3.06
C ILE A 116 -1.53 -8.62 -1.89
N GLY A 117 -0.26 -8.44 -2.24
CA GLY A 117 0.80 -8.13 -1.31
C GLY A 117 1.74 -7.07 -1.87
N ALA A 118 2.18 -6.16 -1.02
CA ALA A 118 3.31 -5.29 -1.31
C ALA A 118 4.09 -4.95 -0.05
N ARG A 119 5.36 -4.64 -0.21
CA ARG A 119 6.18 -3.98 0.82
C ARG A 119 6.26 -2.51 0.48
N VAL A 120 6.13 -1.64 1.48
CA VAL A 120 6.29 -0.20 1.34
C VAL A 120 7.23 0.32 2.41
N ALA A 121 8.01 1.35 2.09
CA ALA A 121 8.75 2.09 3.11
C ALA A 121 8.37 3.58 3.09
N PHE A 122 8.14 4.13 4.27
CA PHE A 122 7.87 5.54 4.46
C PHE A 122 9.02 6.22 5.19
N GLY A 123 9.36 7.43 4.74
CA GLY A 123 10.09 8.41 5.54
C GLY A 123 9.08 9.25 6.32
N GLY A 124 9.21 9.26 7.64
CA GLY A 124 8.37 10.08 8.52
C GLY A 124 8.66 11.58 8.37
N GLU A 125 8.04 12.41 9.21
CA GLU A 125 8.19 13.87 9.15
C GLU A 125 9.65 14.34 9.35
N GLN A 126 10.42 13.59 10.13
CA GLN A 126 11.83 13.87 10.44
C GLN A 126 12.81 13.22 9.46
N PHE A 127 12.31 12.51 8.45
CA PHE A 127 13.16 11.90 7.42
C PHE A 127 13.87 12.97 6.59
N VAL A 128 15.18 12.82 6.41
CA VAL A 128 16.01 13.69 5.57
C VAL A 128 16.34 12.95 4.27
N PRO A 129 15.84 13.40 3.11
CA PRO A 129 16.17 12.80 1.82
C PRO A 129 17.67 12.86 1.53
N ALA A 130 18.21 11.78 1.01
CA ALA A 130 19.59 11.73 0.53
C ALA A 130 19.73 12.64 -0.70
N PRO A 131 20.80 13.47 -0.79
CA PRO A 131 21.04 14.31 -1.95
C PRO A 131 21.10 13.48 -3.25
N GLY A 132 20.33 13.88 -4.26
CA GLY A 132 20.31 13.22 -5.57
C GLY A 132 19.51 11.92 -5.64
N ALA A 133 18.88 11.48 -4.54
CA ALA A 133 17.99 10.32 -4.57
C ALA A 133 16.58 10.71 -5.04
N THR A 134 16.04 9.91 -5.96
CA THR A 134 14.62 9.97 -6.37
C THR A 134 13.86 8.88 -5.65
N TYR A 135 12.67 9.22 -5.14
CA TYR A 135 11.87 8.32 -4.32
C TYR A 135 10.54 7.98 -5.01
N ALA A 136 9.87 6.94 -4.51
CA ALA A 136 8.67 6.39 -5.16
C ALA A 136 7.54 7.42 -5.31
N ASP A 137 7.32 8.28 -4.32
CA ASP A 137 6.34 9.37 -4.43
C ASP A 137 6.62 10.32 -5.60
N GLU A 138 7.87 10.72 -5.80
CA GLU A 138 8.29 11.59 -6.90
C GLU A 138 8.09 10.91 -8.27
N ILE A 139 8.41 9.61 -8.38
CA ILE A 139 8.21 8.83 -9.61
C ILE A 139 6.72 8.70 -9.93
N LEU A 140 5.92 8.32 -8.93
CA LEU A 140 4.48 8.05 -9.10
C LEU A 140 3.67 9.31 -9.37
N THR A 141 4.11 10.46 -8.86
CA THR A 141 3.46 11.76 -9.10
C THR A 141 3.98 12.47 -10.36
N GLY A 142 5.04 11.94 -10.99
CA GLY A 142 5.73 12.61 -12.10
C GLY A 142 6.50 13.87 -11.67
N ALA A 143 6.73 14.05 -10.36
CA ALA A 143 7.48 15.16 -9.81
C ALA A 143 9.00 14.92 -9.79
N ALA A 144 9.45 13.71 -10.14
CA ALA A 144 10.85 13.38 -10.28
C ALA A 144 11.52 14.36 -11.26
N LYS A 145 12.51 15.11 -10.77
CA LYS A 145 13.38 15.89 -11.65
C LYS A 145 14.35 14.93 -12.35
N PRO A 146 14.61 15.10 -13.65
CA PRO A 146 15.62 14.33 -14.37
C PRO A 146 17.03 14.54 -13.82
#